data_AF-E7GGZ1-F1
#
_entry.id   AF-E7GGZ1-F1
#
_cell.length_a   1.000
_cell.length_b   1.000
_cell.length_c   1.000
_cell.angle_alpha   90.00
_cell.angle_beta   90.00
_cell.angle_gamma   90.00
#
_symmetry.space_group_name_H-M   'P 1'
#
loop_
_entity.id
_entity.type
_entity.pdbx_description
1 polymer ?
#
loop_
_entity_poly.entity_id
_entity_poly.type
_entity_poly.pdbx_seq_one_letter_code
_entity_poly.pdbx_strand_id
1 'polypeptide(L)'
;MSYDLMVFEKSKAPEGEKDFLSWYREQTEQVEEHSYDNPSVSSPALQEFFYILKDIFPPMNGASAPDSERLEKERGLEERLGDYCIGRDIIYLSFSYSVAEQARDIVRRTAWFTNAGFFDLGAESRPCFFNEVWEHYLEGEWFRRMEVSDFAQVREKLEKMTASNRSYLFLEDRIGNYIQIGGCRNAFTVEVRRYTGPVSYIHQKAGYRTGEEVSQGAAQTEGTVYIGGRSVKVRPAQVLTLDTAIVLFQDFYKGTGGEDLVDWADMEL
;
A
#
# COMPACT_ATOMS: atom_id res chain seq x y z
N MET A 1 2.56 -25.54 1.46
CA MET A 1 3.49 -24.79 0.59
C MET A 1 3.78 -23.47 1.27
N SER A 2 5.02 -23.01 1.22
CA SER A 2 5.41 -21.70 1.71
C SER A 2 5.07 -20.61 0.70
N TYR A 3 5.02 -19.37 1.17
CA TYR A 3 5.05 -18.18 0.34
C TYR A 3 6.30 -17.38 0.70
N ASP A 4 7.17 -17.20 -0.28
CA ASP A 4 8.54 -16.75 -0.08
C ASP A 4 8.74 -15.31 -0.56
N LEU A 5 9.40 -14.51 0.27
CA LEU A 5 9.68 -13.09 0.04
C LEU A 5 11.14 -12.80 0.37
N MET A 6 11.68 -11.75 -0.22
CA MET A 6 13.00 -11.24 0.13
C MET A 6 12.97 -9.73 0.27
N VAL A 7 13.70 -9.22 1.26
CA VAL A 7 14.07 -7.81 1.33
C VAL A 7 15.59 -7.66 1.24
N PHE A 8 16.05 -6.55 0.68
CA PHE A 8 17.47 -6.38 0.35
C PHE A 8 17.98 -4.96 0.58
N GLU A 9 19.29 -4.85 0.76
CA GLU A 9 19.99 -3.56 0.82
C GLU A 9 20.05 -2.91 -0.58
N LYS A 10 19.32 -1.81 -0.77
CA LYS A 10 19.18 -1.16 -2.08
C LYS A 10 20.51 -0.70 -2.67
N SER A 11 21.44 -0.25 -1.85
CA SER A 11 22.75 0.23 -2.32
C SER A 11 23.68 -0.89 -2.80
N LYS A 12 23.33 -2.16 -2.55
CA LYS A 12 24.13 -3.34 -2.92
C LYS A 12 23.54 -4.09 -4.09
N ALA A 13 22.21 -4.09 -4.22
CA ALA A 13 21.52 -4.79 -5.28
C ALA A 13 21.59 -4.02 -6.62
N PRO A 14 21.87 -4.70 -7.75
CA PRO A 14 21.82 -4.09 -9.06
C PRO A 14 20.38 -3.85 -9.53
N GLU A 15 20.10 -2.72 -10.18
CA GLU A 15 18.73 -2.34 -10.61
C GLU A 15 18.21 -3.12 -11.83
N GLY A 16 19.10 -3.61 -12.69
CA GLY A 16 18.70 -4.36 -13.89
C GLY A 16 18.18 -5.75 -13.57
N GLU A 17 16.97 -6.10 -14.03
CA GLU A 17 16.27 -7.36 -13.70
C GLU A 17 17.17 -8.61 -13.84
N LYS A 18 17.91 -8.74 -14.94
CA LYS A 18 18.79 -9.90 -15.18
C LYS A 18 19.98 -9.96 -14.20
N ASP A 19 20.58 -8.80 -13.92
CA ASP A 19 21.74 -8.70 -13.03
C ASP A 19 21.28 -8.91 -11.58
N PHE A 20 20.11 -8.39 -11.22
CA PHE A 20 19.46 -8.64 -9.93
C PHE A 20 19.21 -10.12 -9.70
N LEU A 21 18.61 -10.82 -10.67
CA LEU A 21 18.34 -12.25 -10.53
C LEU A 21 19.62 -13.08 -10.43
N SER A 22 20.72 -12.63 -11.03
CA SER A 22 22.02 -13.29 -10.89
C SER A 22 22.59 -13.04 -9.49
N TRP A 23 22.59 -11.79 -9.03
CA TRP A 23 23.00 -11.41 -7.68
C TRP A 23 22.17 -12.12 -6.59
N TYR A 24 20.85 -12.19 -6.75
CA TYR A 24 19.94 -12.91 -5.86
C TYR A 24 20.32 -14.39 -5.69
N ARG A 25 20.68 -15.08 -6.78
CA ARG A 25 21.13 -16.49 -6.70
C ARG A 25 22.44 -16.60 -5.93
N GLU A 26 23.39 -15.70 -6.17
CA GLU A 26 24.64 -15.66 -5.42
C GLU A 26 24.38 -15.47 -3.91
N GLN A 27 23.50 -14.54 -3.54
CA GLN A 27 23.16 -14.29 -2.13
C GLN A 27 22.48 -15.50 -1.46
N THR A 28 21.68 -16.26 -2.18
CA THR A 28 20.93 -17.41 -1.63
C THR A 28 21.71 -18.73 -1.66
N GLU A 29 22.71 -18.86 -2.53
CA GLU A 29 23.61 -20.02 -2.59
C GLU A 29 24.82 -19.89 -1.65
N GLN A 30 25.21 -18.66 -1.30
CA GLN A 30 26.37 -18.41 -0.46
C GLN A 30 26.10 -18.76 1.01
N VAL A 31 26.95 -19.62 1.57
CA VAL A 31 26.99 -19.84 3.02
C VAL A 31 27.80 -18.72 3.66
N GLU A 32 27.22 -18.02 4.62
CA GLU A 32 27.87 -16.98 5.39
C GLU A 32 28.38 -17.55 6.72
N GLU A 33 29.54 -17.09 7.18
CA GLU A 33 30.14 -17.51 8.46
C GLU A 33 29.46 -16.81 9.66
N HIS A 34 28.13 -16.92 9.79
CA HIS A 34 27.36 -16.46 10.95
C HIS A 34 26.04 -17.22 11.11
N SER A 35 25.37 -17.03 12.25
CA SER A 35 24.00 -17.47 12.45
C SER A 35 23.05 -16.62 11.61
N TYR A 36 22.11 -17.27 10.91
CA TYR A 36 21.05 -16.62 10.13
C TYR A 36 19.90 -16.08 10.99
N ASP A 37 19.98 -16.21 12.31
CA ASP A 37 19.02 -15.63 13.26
C ASP A 37 19.53 -14.32 13.88
N ASN A 38 20.72 -13.84 13.49
CA ASN A 38 21.35 -12.66 14.08
C ASN A 38 21.16 -11.41 13.20
N PRO A 39 20.21 -10.51 13.52
CA PRO A 39 20.01 -9.27 12.75
C PRO A 39 21.25 -8.37 12.70
N SER A 40 22.13 -8.44 13.69
CA SER A 40 23.28 -7.53 13.82
C SER A 40 24.32 -7.67 12.69
N VAL A 41 24.23 -8.71 11.87
CA VAL A 41 25.12 -8.94 10.72
C VAL A 41 24.69 -8.13 9.48
N SER A 42 23.44 -7.69 9.43
CA SER A 42 22.84 -7.03 8.26
C SER A 42 23.07 -5.53 8.23
N SER A 43 22.71 -4.88 7.11
CA SER A 43 22.69 -3.43 7.01
C SER A 43 21.71 -2.77 8.02
N PRO A 44 21.90 -1.48 8.38
CA PRO A 44 20.99 -0.79 9.29
C PRO A 44 19.52 -0.81 8.86
N ALA A 45 19.24 -0.68 7.55
CA ALA A 45 17.88 -0.74 6.99
C ALA A 45 17.23 -2.11 7.20
N LEU A 46 18.00 -3.19 7.04
CA LEU A 46 17.53 -4.56 7.23
C LEU A 46 17.38 -4.92 8.72
N GLN A 47 18.25 -4.38 9.58
CA GLN A 47 18.08 -4.48 11.03
C GLN A 47 16.77 -3.84 11.48
N GLU A 48 16.53 -2.59 11.08
CA GLU A 48 15.30 -1.88 11.40
C GLU A 48 14.07 -2.62 10.86
N PHE A 49 14.15 -3.13 9.62
CA PHE A 49 13.11 -3.96 9.02
C PHE A 49 12.76 -5.17 9.90
N PHE A 50 13.78 -5.93 10.34
CA PHE A 50 13.57 -7.11 11.18
C PHE A 50 12.90 -6.75 12.49
N TYR A 51 13.36 -5.70 13.18
CA TYR A 51 12.82 -5.32 14.48
C TYR A 51 11.37 -4.85 14.42
N ILE A 52 10.95 -4.25 13.29
CA ILE A 52 9.55 -3.90 13.05
C ILE A 52 8.72 -5.15 12.70
N LEU A 53 9.21 -5.98 11.76
CA LEU A 53 8.43 -7.09 11.23
C LEU A 53 8.21 -8.21 12.25
N LYS A 54 9.21 -8.52 13.09
CA LYS A 54 9.14 -9.62 14.07
C LYS A 54 7.98 -9.49 15.07
N ASP A 55 7.48 -8.27 15.29
CA ASP A 55 6.35 -8.04 16.21
C ASP A 55 5.00 -8.34 15.52
N ILE A 56 4.96 -8.31 14.18
CA ILE A 56 3.79 -8.62 13.35
C ILE A 56 3.81 -10.09 12.91
N PHE A 57 4.97 -10.58 12.45
CA PHE A 57 5.24 -11.96 12.06
C PHE A 57 6.48 -12.47 12.80
N PRO A 58 6.34 -13.07 13.99
CA PRO A 58 7.49 -13.51 14.77
C PRO A 58 8.30 -14.60 14.05
N PRO A 59 9.61 -14.66 14.28
CA PRO A 59 10.42 -15.73 13.75
C PRO A 59 10.03 -17.06 14.40
N MET A 60 10.06 -18.13 13.62
CA MET A 60 9.82 -19.49 14.06
C MET A 60 10.98 -20.03 14.93
N ASN A 61 12.19 -19.51 14.69
CA ASN A 61 13.44 -19.97 15.29
C ASN A 61 14.25 -18.82 15.91
N GLY A 62 15.29 -19.19 16.66
CA GLY A 62 16.25 -18.24 17.22
C GLY A 62 15.76 -17.51 18.49
N ALA A 63 16.57 -16.56 18.96
CA ALA A 63 16.35 -15.89 20.25
C ALA A 63 15.12 -14.96 20.29
N SER A 64 14.56 -14.62 19.13
CA SER A 64 13.37 -13.77 19.02
C SER A 64 12.07 -14.57 18.81
N ALA A 65 12.15 -15.91 18.78
CA ALA A 65 10.97 -16.77 18.64
C ALA A 65 10.10 -16.72 19.91
N PRO A 66 8.76 -16.79 19.76
CA PRO A 66 7.87 -16.87 20.92
C PRO A 66 8.08 -18.18 21.69
N ASP A 67 7.96 -18.13 23.02
CA ASP A 67 7.97 -19.32 23.85
C ASP A 67 6.62 -20.09 23.75
N SER A 68 6.60 -21.32 24.25
CA SER A 68 5.40 -22.17 24.22
C SER A 68 4.21 -21.55 24.96
N GLU A 69 4.46 -20.84 26.07
CA GLU A 69 3.40 -20.18 26.83
C GLU A 69 2.69 -19.10 26.00
N ARG A 70 3.45 -18.31 25.23
CA ARG A 70 2.91 -17.28 24.34
C ARG A 70 2.14 -17.91 23.18
N LEU A 71 2.66 -18.98 22.57
CA LEU A 71 1.99 -19.71 21.49
C LEU A 71 0.63 -20.26 21.93
N GLU A 72 0.53 -20.79 23.15
CA GLU A 72 -0.73 -21.30 23.71
C GLU A 72 -1.76 -20.19 24.00
N LYS A 73 -1.30 -19.02 24.46
CA LYS A 73 -2.17 -17.90 24.85
C LYS A 73 -2.66 -17.08 23.67
N GLU A 74 -1.81 -16.84 22.68
CA GLU A 74 -2.13 -15.99 21.52
C GLU A 74 -2.70 -16.82 20.36
N ARG A 75 -4.04 -16.87 20.29
CA ARG A 75 -4.74 -17.56 19.19
C ARG A 75 -4.29 -17.02 17.83
N GLY A 76 -3.90 -17.92 16.93
CA GLY A 76 -3.45 -17.59 15.58
C GLY A 76 -2.02 -17.07 15.49
N LEU A 77 -1.23 -17.11 16.58
CA LEU A 77 0.19 -16.74 16.55
C LEU A 77 1.01 -17.72 15.70
N GLU A 78 0.77 -19.03 15.85
CA GLU A 78 1.44 -20.08 15.08
C GLU A 78 1.30 -19.88 13.56
N GLU A 79 0.12 -19.45 13.10
CA GLU A 79 -0.17 -19.20 11.69
C GLU A 79 0.60 -18.00 11.11
N ARG A 80 1.08 -17.10 11.99
CA ARG A 80 1.84 -15.89 11.63
C ARG A 80 3.35 -16.05 11.84
N LEU A 81 3.84 -17.23 12.21
CA LEU A 81 5.27 -17.45 12.28
C LEU A 81 5.88 -17.35 10.87
N GLY A 82 7.02 -16.68 10.78
CA GLY A 82 7.85 -16.63 9.59
C GLY A 82 9.15 -17.39 9.82
N ASP A 83 9.66 -18.05 8.79
CA ASP A 83 11.05 -18.51 8.78
C ASP A 83 11.93 -17.37 8.23
N TYR A 84 12.97 -17.02 8.98
CA TYR A 84 13.85 -15.89 8.67
C TYR A 84 15.24 -16.43 8.40
N CYS A 85 15.81 -16.10 7.24
CA CYS A 85 17.23 -16.28 6.96
C CYS A 85 17.86 -14.90 6.78
N ILE A 86 18.57 -14.43 7.80
CA ILE A 86 19.17 -13.10 7.85
C ILE A 86 20.61 -13.18 7.33
N GLY A 87 20.84 -12.61 6.16
CA GLY A 87 22.17 -12.41 5.59
C GLY A 87 22.66 -10.97 5.75
N ARG A 88 23.86 -10.69 5.25
CA ARG A 88 24.43 -9.32 5.29
C ARG A 88 23.64 -8.31 4.48
N ASP A 89 23.31 -8.69 3.23
CA ASP A 89 22.69 -7.79 2.25
C ASP A 89 21.23 -8.16 1.91
N ILE A 90 20.72 -9.28 2.44
CA ILE A 90 19.34 -9.75 2.25
C ILE A 90 18.74 -10.31 3.54
N ILE A 91 17.41 -10.26 3.66
CA ILE A 91 16.64 -11.13 4.56
C ILE A 91 15.66 -11.90 3.70
N TYR A 92 15.78 -13.23 3.72
CA TYR A 92 14.83 -14.14 3.11
C TYR A 92 13.76 -14.53 4.13
N LEU A 93 12.50 -14.55 3.71
CA LEU A 93 11.34 -14.76 4.56
C LEU A 93 10.45 -15.83 3.95
N SER A 94 10.02 -16.80 4.76
CA SER A 94 9.06 -17.82 4.34
C SER A 94 7.85 -17.83 5.26
N PHE A 95 6.65 -17.75 4.68
CA PHE A 95 5.39 -17.70 5.43
C PHE A 95 4.46 -18.87 5.06
N SER A 96 3.54 -19.20 5.97
CA SER A 96 2.40 -20.05 5.62
C SER A 96 1.55 -19.40 4.51
N TYR A 97 1.05 -20.21 3.58
CA TYR A 97 0.16 -19.72 2.53
C TYR A 97 -1.13 -19.08 3.08
N SER A 98 -1.57 -19.47 4.28
CA SER A 98 -2.76 -18.90 4.94
C SER A 98 -2.63 -17.39 5.22
N VAL A 99 -1.42 -16.86 5.27
CA VAL A 99 -1.13 -15.44 5.50
C VAL A 99 -0.39 -14.78 4.32
N ALA A 100 -0.27 -15.45 3.17
CA ALA A 100 0.57 -15.01 2.05
C ALA A 100 0.28 -13.57 1.59
N GLU A 101 -0.99 -13.25 1.30
CA GLU A 101 -1.38 -11.91 0.84
C GLU A 101 -1.09 -10.84 1.90
N GLN A 102 -1.40 -11.13 3.16
CA GLN A 102 -1.14 -10.21 4.27
C GLN A 102 0.37 -10.00 4.48
N ALA A 103 1.15 -11.08 4.46
CA ALA A 103 2.60 -11.05 4.63
C ALA A 103 3.25 -10.26 3.49
N ARG A 104 2.85 -10.51 2.24
CA ARG A 104 3.31 -9.77 1.07
C ARG A 104 3.18 -8.26 1.25
N ASP A 105 1.99 -7.80 1.59
CA ASP A 105 1.70 -6.36 1.66
C ASP A 105 2.41 -5.71 2.85
N ILE A 106 2.44 -6.36 4.01
CA ILE A 106 3.11 -5.84 5.21
C ILE A 106 4.63 -5.84 5.04
N VAL A 107 5.22 -6.90 4.49
CA VAL A 107 6.66 -6.97 4.20
C VAL A 107 7.05 -5.89 3.21
N ARG A 108 6.29 -5.73 2.11
CA ARG A 108 6.52 -4.66 1.13
C ARG A 108 6.45 -3.28 1.77
N ARG A 109 5.42 -2.99 2.59
CA ARG A 109 5.32 -1.72 3.31
C ARG A 109 6.46 -1.51 4.30
N THR A 110 6.85 -2.55 5.03
CA THR A 110 7.95 -2.45 5.99
C THR A 110 9.25 -2.10 5.26
N ALA A 111 9.54 -2.75 4.13
CA ALA A 111 10.70 -2.44 3.31
C ALA A 111 10.71 -0.99 2.83
N TRP A 112 9.55 -0.45 2.44
CA TRP A 112 9.41 0.97 2.10
C TRP A 112 9.79 1.88 3.28
N PHE A 113 9.21 1.65 4.47
CA PHE A 113 9.44 2.51 5.64
C PHE A 113 10.88 2.45 6.16
N THR A 114 11.59 1.35 5.95
CA THR A 114 12.98 1.18 6.38
C THR A 114 13.99 1.44 5.27
N ASN A 115 13.53 1.93 4.11
CA ASN A 115 14.39 2.20 2.94
C ASN A 115 15.16 0.96 2.46
N ALA A 116 14.57 -0.23 2.59
CA ALA A 116 15.04 -1.46 1.96
C ALA A 116 14.37 -1.67 0.59
N GLY A 117 14.89 -2.61 -0.20
CA GLY A 117 14.23 -3.11 -1.40
C GLY A 117 13.36 -4.33 -1.10
N PHE A 118 12.41 -4.62 -1.98
CA PHE A 118 11.47 -5.73 -1.84
C PHE A 118 11.45 -6.62 -3.09
N PHE A 119 11.35 -7.94 -2.91
CA PHE A 119 11.25 -8.91 -3.99
C PHE A 119 10.28 -10.04 -3.61
N ASP A 120 9.32 -10.33 -4.49
CA ASP A 120 8.26 -11.31 -4.29
C ASP A 120 8.48 -12.51 -5.21
N LEU A 121 8.82 -13.67 -4.65
CA LEU A 121 9.25 -14.83 -5.43
C LEU A 121 8.07 -15.57 -6.07
N GLY A 122 6.83 -15.27 -5.66
CA GLY A 122 5.63 -15.96 -6.10
C GLY A 122 4.84 -15.22 -7.19
N ALA A 123 4.80 -13.88 -7.16
CA ALA A 123 3.91 -13.09 -8.03
C ALA A 123 4.60 -12.00 -8.87
N GLU A 124 5.78 -11.52 -8.50
CA GLU A 124 6.50 -10.47 -9.24
C GLU A 124 7.95 -10.86 -9.53
N SER A 125 8.30 -11.11 -10.79
CA SER A 125 9.70 -11.42 -11.16
C SER A 125 10.65 -10.22 -11.08
N ARG A 126 10.16 -9.04 -10.69
CA ARG A 126 10.92 -7.79 -10.71
C ARG A 126 11.21 -7.27 -9.30
N PRO A 127 12.46 -6.87 -9.02
CA PRO A 127 12.79 -6.21 -7.76
C PRO A 127 12.11 -4.85 -7.66
N CYS A 128 11.62 -4.51 -6.48
CA CYS A 128 11.07 -3.20 -6.17
C CYS A 128 12.09 -2.39 -5.37
N PHE A 129 12.70 -1.40 -6.03
CA PHE A 129 13.65 -0.47 -5.41
C PHE A 129 12.98 0.76 -4.78
N PHE A 130 11.69 0.98 -5.06
CA PHE A 130 10.93 2.15 -4.61
C PHE A 130 11.49 3.51 -5.09
N ASN A 131 12.41 3.49 -6.05
CA ASN A 131 13.04 4.69 -6.63
C ASN A 131 12.41 5.12 -7.96
N GLU A 132 11.58 4.26 -8.57
CA GLU A 132 10.99 4.47 -9.89
C GLU A 132 9.72 5.34 -9.82
N VAL A 133 9.43 6.03 -10.92
CA VAL A 133 8.28 6.92 -11.05
C VAL A 133 7.00 6.14 -10.83
N TRP A 134 6.32 6.51 -9.75
CA TRP A 134 5.06 6.01 -9.21
C TRP A 134 4.26 4.99 -10.05
N GLU A 135 4.66 3.72 -9.90
CA GLU A 135 3.87 2.53 -10.21
C GLU A 135 2.46 2.58 -9.60
N HIS A 136 1.43 2.98 -10.34
CA HIS A 136 0.06 2.96 -9.84
C HIS A 136 -0.80 1.92 -10.57
N TYR A 137 -1.74 1.34 -9.82
CA TYR A 137 -2.80 0.51 -10.36
C TYR A 137 -4.14 1.24 -10.29
N LEU A 138 -4.84 1.28 -11.41
CA LEU A 138 -6.18 1.83 -11.50
C LEU A 138 -7.18 0.68 -11.62
N GLU A 139 -8.20 0.71 -10.76
CA GLU A 139 -9.25 -0.30 -10.71
C GLU A 139 -10.61 0.36 -10.49
N GLY A 140 -11.66 -0.21 -11.09
CA GLY A 140 -13.02 0.30 -10.94
C GLY A 140 -14.05 -0.69 -11.46
N GLU A 141 -15.32 -0.42 -11.16
CA GLU A 141 -16.43 -1.36 -11.37
C GLU A 141 -16.64 -1.79 -12.83
N TRP A 142 -16.28 -0.96 -13.80
CA TRP A 142 -16.60 -1.14 -15.22
C TRP A 142 -15.39 -1.38 -16.13
N PHE A 143 -14.22 -1.65 -15.57
CA PHE A 143 -13.02 -1.95 -16.35
C PHE A 143 -12.07 -2.86 -15.58
N ARG A 144 -11.24 -3.62 -16.31
CA ARG A 144 -10.22 -4.47 -15.70
C ARG A 144 -9.11 -3.61 -15.09
N ARG A 145 -8.61 -4.00 -13.92
CA ARG A 145 -7.41 -3.44 -13.29
C ARG A 145 -6.30 -3.24 -14.33
N MET A 146 -5.66 -2.08 -14.30
CA MET A 146 -4.59 -1.72 -15.23
C MET A 146 -3.49 -0.92 -14.53
N GLU A 147 -2.25 -1.12 -14.99
CA GLU A 147 -1.12 -0.26 -14.63
C GLU A 147 -1.27 1.11 -15.28
N VAL A 148 -0.85 2.13 -14.56
CA VAL A 148 -0.89 3.52 -14.99
C VAL A 148 0.54 4.04 -15.12
N SER A 149 0.89 4.45 -16.33
CA SER A 149 2.16 5.12 -16.63
C SER A 149 1.99 6.60 -16.98
N ASP A 150 0.75 7.04 -17.25
CA ASP A 150 0.40 8.43 -17.51
C ASP A 150 -0.94 8.76 -16.83
N PHE A 151 -0.97 9.89 -16.11
CA PHE A 151 -2.18 10.39 -15.47
C PHE A 151 -3.34 10.61 -16.45
N ALA A 152 -3.08 10.83 -17.75
CA ALA A 152 -4.11 10.90 -18.78
C ALA A 152 -5.01 9.66 -18.80
N GLN A 153 -4.48 8.48 -18.47
CA GLN A 153 -5.25 7.23 -18.39
C GLN A 153 -6.26 7.27 -17.23
N VAL A 154 -5.87 7.84 -16.08
CA VAL A 154 -6.73 8.03 -14.91
C VAL A 154 -7.83 9.05 -15.23
N ARG A 155 -7.44 10.20 -15.79
CA ARG A 155 -8.37 11.26 -16.22
C ARG A 155 -9.45 10.72 -17.15
N GLU A 156 -9.08 9.92 -18.15
CA GLU A 156 -10.03 9.32 -19.09
C GLU A 156 -11.09 8.45 -18.37
N LYS A 157 -10.72 7.72 -17.32
CA LYS A 157 -11.67 6.93 -16.53
C LYS A 157 -12.56 7.78 -15.64
N LEU A 158 -12.00 8.83 -15.02
CA LEU A 158 -12.75 9.78 -14.19
C LEU A 158 -13.84 10.49 -15.01
N GLU A 159 -13.49 11.00 -16.20
CA GLU A 159 -14.43 11.68 -17.11
C GLU A 159 -15.60 10.78 -17.55
N LYS A 160 -15.39 9.46 -17.56
CA LYS A 160 -16.40 8.46 -17.87
C LYS A 160 -17.40 8.21 -16.74
N MET A 161 -17.15 8.65 -15.51
CA MET A 161 -18.04 8.47 -14.34
C MET A 161 -19.30 9.35 -14.38
N THR A 162 -19.42 10.22 -15.37
CA THR A 162 -20.67 10.95 -15.66
C THR A 162 -21.83 10.01 -15.99
N ALA A 163 -21.56 8.78 -16.42
CA ALA A 163 -22.57 7.74 -16.61
C ALA A 163 -23.04 7.14 -15.27
N SER A 164 -24.34 6.93 -15.11
CA SER A 164 -24.93 6.49 -13.83
C SER A 164 -24.58 5.05 -13.40
N ASN A 165 -23.98 4.25 -14.28
CA ASN A 165 -23.53 2.89 -14.00
C ASN A 165 -22.01 2.80 -13.79
N ARG A 166 -21.34 3.93 -13.55
CA ARG A 166 -19.89 4.02 -13.36
C ARG A 166 -19.60 4.79 -12.10
N SER A 167 -19.71 4.07 -10.99
CA SER A 167 -20.01 4.71 -9.72
C SER A 167 -18.85 4.73 -8.71
N TYR A 168 -17.78 3.98 -8.96
CA TYR A 168 -16.54 4.10 -8.19
C TYR A 168 -15.31 3.59 -8.94
N LEU A 169 -14.16 4.20 -8.65
CA LEU A 169 -12.84 3.67 -8.99
C LEU A 169 -11.82 4.12 -7.93
N PHE A 170 -10.68 3.44 -7.86
CA PHE A 170 -9.56 3.84 -7.02
C PHE A 170 -8.23 3.69 -7.76
N LEU A 171 -7.28 4.53 -7.37
CA LEU A 171 -5.90 4.51 -7.81
C LEU A 171 -5.05 4.13 -6.59
N GLU A 172 -4.31 3.03 -6.69
CA GLU A 172 -3.48 2.47 -5.62
C GLU A 172 -2.01 2.53 -6.01
N ASP A 173 -1.14 2.92 -5.08
CA ASP A 173 0.31 2.89 -5.27
C ASP A 173 0.92 1.55 -4.86
N ARG A 174 2.23 1.36 -5.09
CA ARG A 174 2.91 0.09 -4.80
C ARG A 174 2.89 -0.34 -3.33
N ILE A 175 2.66 0.56 -2.38
CA ILE A 175 2.63 0.23 -0.94
C ILE A 175 1.19 0.12 -0.40
N GLY A 176 0.20 0.29 -1.27
CA GLY A 176 -1.22 0.16 -0.95
C GLY A 176 -1.86 1.45 -0.44
N ASN A 177 -1.21 2.61 -0.54
CA ASN A 177 -1.95 3.86 -0.40
C ASN A 177 -2.94 3.93 -1.55
N TYR A 178 -4.11 4.52 -1.31
CA TYR A 178 -5.07 4.73 -2.40
C TYR A 178 -5.73 6.08 -2.30
N ILE A 179 -6.18 6.57 -3.45
CA ILE A 179 -7.24 7.56 -3.56
C ILE A 179 -8.43 6.92 -4.30
N GLN A 180 -9.62 7.11 -3.75
CA GLN A 180 -10.86 6.53 -4.25
C GLN A 180 -11.87 7.65 -4.54
N ILE A 181 -12.59 7.49 -5.64
CA ILE A 181 -13.75 8.31 -5.98
C ILE A 181 -14.99 7.43 -5.97
N GLY A 182 -16.06 7.93 -5.38
CA GLY A 182 -17.39 7.34 -5.43
C GLY A 182 -18.41 8.39 -5.86
N GLY A 183 -19.33 8.03 -6.74
CA GLY A 183 -20.34 8.94 -7.27
C GLY A 183 -20.52 8.78 -8.77
N CYS A 184 -21.49 9.49 -9.32
CA CYS A 184 -21.72 9.52 -10.76
C CYS A 184 -22.39 10.83 -11.16
N ARG A 185 -22.53 11.06 -12.48
CA ARG A 185 -23.10 12.27 -13.06
C ARG A 185 -22.32 13.53 -12.65
N ASN A 186 -22.72 14.19 -11.57
CA ASN A 186 -22.20 15.48 -11.12
C ASN A 186 -21.99 15.57 -9.61
N ALA A 187 -22.03 14.44 -8.88
CA ALA A 187 -21.90 14.41 -7.43
C ALA A 187 -20.97 13.28 -7.01
N PHE A 188 -19.82 13.64 -6.45
CA PHE A 188 -18.74 12.71 -6.11
C PHE A 188 -18.24 12.89 -4.68
N THR A 189 -17.75 11.83 -4.07
CA THR A 189 -16.93 11.84 -2.86
C THR A 189 -15.54 11.37 -3.22
N VAL A 190 -14.52 11.95 -2.59
CA VAL A 190 -13.14 11.49 -2.70
C VAL A 190 -12.62 11.15 -1.31
N GLU A 191 -11.98 10.00 -1.18
CA GLU A 191 -11.32 9.56 0.06
C GLU A 191 -9.94 9.00 -0.24
N VAL A 192 -9.05 9.07 0.75
CA VAL A 192 -7.64 8.69 0.61
C VAL A 192 -7.19 7.92 1.83
N ARG A 193 -6.48 6.81 1.60
CA ARG A 193 -5.75 6.09 2.64
C ARG A 193 -4.25 6.28 2.43
N ARG A 194 -3.56 6.70 3.47
CA ARG A 194 -2.09 6.79 3.50
C ARG A 194 -1.54 6.01 4.68
N TYR A 195 -0.71 5.01 4.41
CA TYR A 195 0.01 4.29 5.44
C TYR A 195 1.02 5.22 6.12
N THR A 196 1.05 5.16 7.45
CA THR A 196 2.03 5.83 8.32
C THR A 196 3.02 4.84 8.95
N GLY A 197 2.79 3.55 8.72
CA GLY A 197 3.64 2.44 9.11
C GLY A 197 3.18 1.15 8.40
N PRO A 198 3.76 -0.01 8.73
CA PRO A 198 3.44 -1.27 8.05
C PRO A 198 1.98 -1.73 8.18
N VAL A 199 1.32 -1.34 9.27
CA VAL A 199 -0.07 -1.71 9.60
C VAL A 199 -0.94 -0.51 9.98
N SER A 200 -0.34 0.67 10.23
CA SER A 200 -1.05 1.89 10.58
C SER A 200 -1.25 2.79 9.37
N TYR A 201 -2.42 3.41 9.29
CA TYR A 201 -2.75 4.35 8.22
C TYR A 201 -3.69 5.44 8.71
N ILE A 202 -3.71 6.54 7.97
CA ILE A 202 -4.71 7.59 8.06
C ILE A 202 -5.67 7.39 6.89
N HIS A 203 -6.98 7.43 7.16
CA HIS A 203 -8.03 7.36 6.15
C HIS A 203 -8.91 8.58 6.26
N GLN A 204 -8.98 9.37 5.18
CA GLN A 204 -9.61 10.67 5.20
C GLN A 204 -10.54 10.87 4.00
N LYS A 205 -11.56 11.69 4.18
CA LYS A 205 -12.50 12.11 3.14
C LYS A 205 -12.38 13.60 2.89
N ALA A 206 -12.27 13.95 1.61
CA ALA A 206 -12.18 15.34 1.18
C ALA A 206 -13.55 16.04 1.31
N GLY A 207 -13.51 17.30 1.73
CA GLY A 207 -14.64 18.21 1.64
C GLY A 207 -14.17 19.64 1.35
N TYR A 208 -15.01 20.43 0.68
CA TYR A 208 -14.72 21.84 0.46
C TYR A 208 -14.48 22.58 1.79
N ARG A 209 -13.51 23.50 1.78
CA ARG A 209 -13.22 24.36 2.91
C ARG A 209 -14.46 25.18 3.27
N THR A 210 -14.72 25.31 4.56
CA THR A 210 -15.88 26.07 5.04
C THR A 210 -15.67 27.56 4.74
N GLY A 211 -16.45 28.12 3.80
CA GLY A 211 -16.47 29.57 3.51
C GLY A 211 -16.22 29.96 2.05
N GLU A 212 -15.71 29.07 1.22
CA GLU A 212 -15.57 29.30 -0.23
C GLU A 212 -16.77 28.69 -0.97
N GLU A 213 -17.76 29.56 -1.20
CA GLU A 213 -18.83 29.44 -2.19
C GLU A 213 -19.74 28.20 -2.13
N VAL A 214 -20.69 28.27 -1.19
CA VAL A 214 -22.08 27.83 -1.43
C VAL A 214 -22.70 28.75 -2.51
N SER A 215 -22.21 28.62 -3.74
CA SER A 215 -22.69 29.36 -4.92
C SER A 215 -23.42 28.46 -5.90
N GLN A 216 -24.07 27.39 -5.44
CA GLN A 216 -25.16 26.71 -6.16
C GLN A 216 -25.77 25.61 -5.30
N GLY A 217 -26.81 25.96 -4.53
CA GLY A 217 -27.64 25.01 -3.79
C GLY A 217 -27.85 25.42 -2.35
N ALA A 218 -29.03 26.01 -2.09
CA ALA A 218 -29.49 26.42 -0.78
C ALA A 218 -29.23 25.37 0.32
N ALA A 219 -28.70 25.81 1.47
CA ALA A 219 -28.90 25.24 2.80
C ALA A 219 -29.26 23.75 2.87
N GLN A 220 -28.50 22.88 2.21
CA GLN A 220 -28.70 21.44 2.32
C GLN A 220 -28.10 20.99 3.64
N THR A 221 -28.89 20.32 4.47
CA THR A 221 -28.41 19.70 5.72
C THR A 221 -27.70 18.38 5.47
N GLU A 222 -27.89 17.77 4.29
CA GLU A 222 -27.28 16.51 3.86
C GLU A 222 -26.97 16.56 2.35
N GLY A 223 -25.78 16.11 1.96
CA GLY A 223 -25.41 15.82 0.57
C GLY A 223 -25.72 14.37 0.22
N THR A 224 -25.87 14.06 -1.07
CA THR A 224 -26.15 12.70 -1.54
C THR A 224 -25.32 12.37 -2.78
N VAL A 225 -24.68 11.20 -2.78
CA VAL A 225 -24.01 10.62 -3.95
C VAL A 225 -24.55 9.22 -4.24
N TYR A 226 -24.42 8.76 -5.49
CA TYR A 226 -24.85 7.42 -5.90
C TYR A 226 -23.63 6.53 -6.16
N ILE A 227 -23.52 5.45 -5.39
CA ILE A 227 -22.40 4.50 -5.43
C ILE A 227 -22.97 3.08 -5.45
N GLY A 228 -22.56 2.23 -6.40
CA GLY A 228 -23.00 0.84 -6.51
C GLY A 228 -24.52 0.68 -6.61
N GLY A 229 -25.20 1.61 -7.28
CA GLY A 229 -26.66 1.63 -7.39
C GLY A 229 -27.41 2.05 -6.11
N ARG A 230 -26.70 2.48 -5.06
CA ARG A 230 -27.28 2.93 -3.79
C ARG A 230 -27.04 4.42 -3.58
N SER A 231 -27.99 5.06 -2.90
CA SER A 231 -27.86 6.44 -2.42
C SER A 231 -27.06 6.44 -1.12
N VAL A 232 -25.98 7.22 -1.07
CA VAL A 232 -25.11 7.38 0.10
C VAL A 232 -25.22 8.82 0.60
N LYS A 233 -25.55 8.98 1.88
CA LYS A 233 -25.62 10.28 2.54
C LYS A 233 -24.24 10.73 2.99
N VAL A 234 -23.91 12.00 2.74
CA VAL A 234 -22.63 12.60 3.13
C VAL A 234 -22.84 14.03 3.63
N ARG A 235 -21.81 14.64 4.22
CA ARG A 235 -21.87 16.08 4.52
C ARG A 235 -21.96 16.85 3.21
N PRO A 236 -22.75 17.94 3.11
CA PRO A 236 -22.86 18.73 1.89
C PRO A 236 -21.51 19.15 1.30
N ALA A 237 -20.57 19.56 2.14
CA ALA A 237 -19.21 19.95 1.72
C ALA A 237 -18.40 18.79 1.11
N GLN A 238 -18.77 17.53 1.36
CA GLN A 238 -18.10 16.34 0.81
C GLN A 238 -18.67 15.93 -0.57
N VAL A 239 -19.65 16.66 -1.10
CA VAL A 239 -20.13 16.48 -2.48
C VAL A 239 -19.29 17.35 -3.40
N LEU A 240 -18.27 16.73 -3.99
CA LEU A 240 -17.30 17.36 -4.87
C LEU A 240 -17.74 17.32 -6.33
N THR A 241 -17.27 18.30 -7.10
CA THR A 241 -17.32 18.28 -8.56
C THR A 241 -16.30 17.29 -9.13
N LEU A 242 -16.51 16.88 -10.38
CA LEU A 242 -15.55 16.04 -11.09
C LEU A 242 -14.19 16.73 -11.26
N ASP A 243 -14.18 18.04 -11.54
CA ASP A 243 -12.94 18.80 -11.71
C ASP A 243 -12.09 18.80 -10.44
N THR A 244 -12.73 19.03 -9.27
CA THR A 244 -12.04 18.93 -7.98
C THR A 244 -11.48 17.51 -7.79
N ALA A 245 -12.27 16.48 -8.06
CA ALA A 245 -11.80 15.10 -7.93
C ALA A 245 -10.61 14.77 -8.84
N ILE A 246 -10.62 15.26 -10.09
CA ILE A 246 -9.49 15.08 -11.03
C ILE A 246 -8.21 15.72 -10.49
N VAL A 247 -8.29 16.92 -9.89
CA VAL A 247 -7.10 17.56 -9.29
C VAL A 247 -6.57 16.73 -8.12
N LEU A 248 -7.45 16.27 -7.22
CA LEU A 248 -7.03 15.45 -6.07
C LEU A 248 -6.36 14.13 -6.51
N PHE A 249 -6.87 13.49 -7.56
CA PHE A 249 -6.26 12.30 -8.15
C PHE A 249 -4.90 12.62 -8.80
N GLN A 250 -4.77 13.78 -9.44
CA GLN A 250 -3.51 14.21 -10.03
C GLN A 250 -2.44 14.48 -8.98
N ASP A 251 -2.84 15.07 -7.86
CA ASP A 251 -1.96 15.36 -6.74
C ASP A 251 -1.48 14.06 -6.08
N PHE A 252 -2.40 13.13 -5.80
CA PHE A 252 -2.06 11.80 -5.32
C PHE A 252 -1.09 11.08 -6.28
N TYR A 253 -1.38 11.08 -7.58
CA TYR A 253 -0.53 10.44 -8.60
C TYR A 253 0.90 11.01 -8.64
N LYS A 254 1.07 12.30 -8.34
CA LYS A 254 2.39 12.96 -8.30
C LYS A 254 3.11 12.78 -6.96
N GLY A 255 2.43 12.23 -5.94
CA GLY A 255 2.93 12.23 -4.57
C GLY A 255 2.93 13.61 -3.91
N THR A 256 2.20 14.59 -4.46
CA THR A 256 2.05 15.93 -3.88
C THR A 256 0.77 15.97 -3.05
N GLY A 257 0.82 16.40 -1.80
CA GLY A 257 -0.38 16.56 -0.98
C GLY A 257 -1.29 17.63 -1.56
N GLY A 258 -2.47 17.26 -2.05
CA GLY A 258 -3.52 18.19 -2.51
C GLY A 258 -4.15 18.94 -1.32
N GLU A 259 -3.35 19.81 -0.69
CA GLU A 259 -3.70 20.48 0.56
C GLU A 259 -4.49 21.77 0.32
N ASP A 260 -4.45 22.37 -0.89
CA ASP A 260 -4.95 23.72 -1.11
C ASP A 260 -6.44 23.83 -1.48
N LEU A 261 -7.08 22.75 -1.96
CA LEU A 261 -8.46 22.80 -2.48
C LEU A 261 -9.54 22.28 -1.52
N VAL A 262 -9.18 21.41 -0.59
CA VAL A 262 -10.12 20.69 0.28
C VAL A 262 -9.55 20.54 1.68
N ASP A 263 -10.44 20.38 2.65
CA ASP A 263 -10.08 19.87 3.97
C ASP A 263 -10.24 18.34 3.99
N TRP A 264 -9.27 17.67 4.61
CA TRP A 264 -9.30 16.22 4.82
C TRP A 264 -9.84 15.91 6.22
N ALA A 265 -11.02 15.30 6.28
CA ALA A 265 -11.62 14.87 7.54
C ALA A 265 -11.38 13.37 7.75
N ASP A 266 -10.94 12.98 8.94
CA ASP A 266 -10.75 11.58 9.29
C ASP A 266 -12.07 10.81 9.13
N MET A 267 -11.96 9.65 8.48
CA MET A 267 -13.05 8.69 8.40
C MET A 267 -13.08 7.94 9.73
N GLU A 268 -14.21 8.01 10.44
CA GLU A 268 -14.45 7.13 11.59
C GLU A 268 -14.42 5.68 11.06
N LEU A 269 -13.47 4.88 11.57
CA LEU A 269 -13.31 3.45 11.28
C LEU A 269 -14.36 2.62 12.01
#